data_AF-A0A7G5BWX7-F1
#
_entry.id   AF-A0A7G5BWX7-F1
#
_cell.length_a   1.000
_cell.length_b   1.000
_cell.length_c   1.000
_cell.angle_alpha   90.00
_cell.angle_beta   90.00
_cell.angle_gamma   90.00
#
_symmetry.space_group_name_H-M   'P 1'
#
loop_
_entity.id
_entity.type
_entity.pdbx_description
1 polymer ?
#
loop_
_entity_poly.entity_id
_entity_poly.type
_entity_poly.pdbx_seq_one_letter_code
_entity_poly.pdbx_strand_id
1 'polypeptide(L)'
;MTQSNNRIASQWIDDQLDIYSLAVRLGDRGWQDQILERLRNKDEHIQRETRYQAWEALWARFDEINRKILGIYEQLHTSENESHKESLREQAWELRNLRVQIGMKLRESQSGISNVLQRG
;
A
#
# COMPACT_ATOMS: atom_id res chain seq x y z
N MET A 1 12.21 13.99 -5.49
CA MET A 1 12.00 12.53 -5.41
C MET A 1 12.23 12.09 -3.97
N THR A 2 11.25 11.47 -3.32
CA THR A 2 11.36 10.92 -1.95
C THR A 2 12.19 9.64 -1.95
N GLN A 3 12.93 9.36 -0.86
CA GLN A 3 13.81 8.18 -0.73
C GLN A 3 13.11 6.85 -1.07
N SER A 4 11.83 6.71 -0.74
CA SER A 4 11.03 5.50 -1.01
C SER A 4 10.86 5.22 -2.50
N ASN A 5 10.59 6.25 -3.31
CA ASN A 5 10.44 6.10 -4.75
C ASN A 5 11.76 5.68 -5.41
N ASN A 6 12.88 6.15 -4.86
CA ASN A 6 14.21 5.79 -5.37
C ASN A 6 14.48 4.29 -5.13
N ARG A 7 14.09 3.75 -3.96
CA ARG A 7 14.23 2.31 -3.68
C ARG A 7 13.31 1.44 -4.55
N ILE A 8 12.05 1.85 -4.75
CA ILE A 8 11.11 1.15 -5.64
C ILE A 8 11.65 1.15 -7.08
N ALA A 9 12.18 2.29 -7.53
CA ALA A 9 12.78 2.42 -8.84
C ALA A 9 14.01 1.53 -9.01
N SER A 10 14.93 1.53 -8.04
CA SER A 10 16.13 0.69 -8.09
C SER A 10 15.77 -0.80 -8.14
N GLN A 11 14.93 -1.29 -7.22
CA GLN A 11 14.54 -2.70 -7.20
C GLN A 11 13.88 -3.13 -8.52
N TRP A 12 12.94 -2.33 -9.03
CA TRP A 12 12.26 -2.67 -10.27
C TRP A 12 13.20 -2.64 -11.49
N ILE A 13 14.13 -1.68 -11.54
CA ILE A 13 15.15 -1.62 -12.60
C ILE A 13 16.05 -2.86 -12.52
N ASP A 14 16.51 -3.23 -11.33
CA ASP A 14 17.35 -4.42 -11.12
C ASP A 14 16.61 -5.69 -11.58
N ASP A 15 15.33 -5.85 -11.22
CA ASP A 15 14.50 -6.97 -11.67
C ASP A 15 14.36 -7.00 -13.21
N GLN A 16 14.18 -5.84 -13.85
CA GLN A 16 14.13 -5.77 -15.33
C GLN A 16 15.48 -6.13 -15.96
N LEU A 17 16.59 -5.75 -15.35
CA LEU A 17 17.94 -6.07 -15.85
C LEU A 17 18.28 -7.56 -15.70
N ASP A 18 17.82 -8.20 -14.63
CA ASP A 18 17.93 -9.65 -14.45
C ASP A 18 17.16 -10.41 -15.54
N ILE A 19 15.92 -9.99 -15.81
CA ILE A 19 15.09 -10.58 -16.86
C ILE A 19 15.67 -10.29 -18.26
N TYR A 20 16.20 -9.09 -18.49
CA TYR A 20 16.89 -8.75 -19.75
C TYR A 20 18.10 -9.65 -19.98
N SER A 21 18.90 -9.88 -18.94
CA SER A 21 20.06 -10.77 -19.00
C SER A 21 19.66 -12.20 -19.35
N LEU A 22 18.51 -12.67 -18.86
CA LEU A 22 17.94 -13.96 -19.25
C LEU A 22 17.50 -13.98 -20.72
N ALA A 23 16.81 -12.94 -21.19
CA ALA A 23 16.37 -12.81 -22.58
C ALA A 23 17.56 -12.81 -23.57
N VAL A 24 18.65 -12.14 -23.20
CA VAL A 24 19.92 -12.14 -23.95
C VAL A 24 20.49 -13.56 -24.04
N ARG A 25 20.55 -14.28 -22.92
CA ARG A 25 21.06 -15.67 -22.88
C ARG A 25 20.24 -16.63 -23.74
N LEU A 26 18.95 -16.38 -23.89
CA LEU A 26 18.04 -17.18 -24.72
C LEU A 26 18.02 -16.73 -26.19
N GLY A 27 18.67 -15.61 -26.53
CA GLY A 27 18.68 -15.05 -27.88
C GLY A 27 17.34 -14.45 -28.32
N ASP A 28 16.41 -14.24 -27.39
CA ASP A 28 15.07 -13.73 -27.69
C ASP A 28 15.11 -12.21 -27.83
N ARG A 29 15.28 -11.73 -29.08
CA ARG A 29 15.32 -10.29 -29.39
C ARG A 29 13.98 -9.60 -29.18
N GLY A 30 12.86 -10.29 -29.45
CA GLY A 30 11.54 -9.72 -29.25
C GLY A 30 11.28 -9.44 -27.77
N TRP A 31 11.72 -10.35 -26.91
CA TRP A 31 11.64 -10.15 -25.47
C TRP A 31 12.58 -9.04 -24.97
N GLN A 32 13.80 -8.96 -25.50
CA GLN A 32 14.74 -7.86 -25.20
C GLN A 32 14.13 -6.49 -25.52
N ASP A 33 13.57 -6.32 -26.71
CA ASP A 33 12.96 -5.06 -27.16
C ASP A 33 11.78 -4.66 -26.26
N GLN A 34 10.94 -5.62 -25.86
CA GLN A 34 9.83 -5.37 -24.93
C GLN A 34 10.30 -4.94 -23.53
N ILE A 35 11.44 -5.44 -23.06
CA ILE A 35 12.00 -5.04 -21.76
C ILE A 35 12.58 -3.63 -21.85
N LEU A 36 13.28 -3.31 -22.95
CA LEU A 36 13.81 -1.97 -23.19
C LEU A 36 12.69 -0.93 -23.31
N GLU A 37 11.58 -1.26 -23.96
CA GLU A 37 10.40 -0.38 -24.02
C GLU A 37 9.80 -0.14 -22.63
N ARG A 38 9.68 -1.19 -21.81
CA ARG A 38 9.25 -1.06 -20.40
C ARG A 38 10.18 -0.16 -19.60
N LEU A 39 11.49 -0.36 -19.71
CA LEU A 39 12.50 0.48 -19.06
C LEU A 39 12.43 1.96 -19.50
N ARG A 40 12.04 2.22 -20.76
CA ARG A 40 11.83 3.59 -21.26
C ARG A 40 10.62 4.26 -20.60
N ASN A 41 9.60 3.48 -20.24
CA ASN A 41 8.38 3.95 -19.58
C ASN A 41 8.41 3.76 -18.05
N LYS A 42 9.61 3.64 -17.45
CA LYS A 42 9.80 3.38 -16.02
C LYS A 42 9.07 4.34 -15.09
N ASP A 43 8.97 5.61 -15.45
CA ASP A 43 8.40 6.63 -14.56
C ASP A 43 6.91 6.38 -14.32
N GLU A 44 6.18 5.93 -15.33
CA GLU A 44 4.77 5.53 -15.19
C GLU A 44 4.63 4.31 -14.28
N HIS A 45 5.52 3.33 -14.42
CA HIS A 45 5.55 2.14 -13.58
C HIS A 45 5.86 2.50 -12.11
N ILE A 46 6.92 3.28 -11.87
CA ILE A 46 7.32 3.70 -10.52
C ILE A 46 6.19 4.48 -9.85
N GLN A 47 5.52 5.39 -10.57
CA GLN A 47 4.38 6.13 -10.03
C GLN A 47 3.21 5.22 -9.69
N ARG A 48 2.93 4.23 -10.55
CA ARG A 48 1.88 3.23 -10.34
C ARG A 48 2.13 2.41 -9.08
N GLU A 49 3.34 1.89 -8.96
CA GLU A 49 3.79 1.08 -7.83
C GLU A 49 3.80 1.88 -6.53
N THR A 50 4.29 3.12 -6.58
CA THR A 50 4.26 4.02 -5.41
C THR A 50 2.84 4.27 -4.92
N ARG A 51 1.88 4.50 -5.84
CA ARG A 51 0.46 4.68 -5.48
C ARG A 51 -0.14 3.41 -4.88
N TYR A 52 0.19 2.25 -5.45
CA TYR A 52 -0.28 0.96 -4.97
C TYR A 52 0.23 0.68 -3.55
N GLN A 53 1.52 0.84 -3.29
CA GLN A 53 2.11 0.64 -1.96
C GLN A 53 1.54 1.62 -0.91
N ALA A 54 1.31 2.89 -1.30
CA ALA A 54 0.68 3.86 -0.40
C ALA A 54 -0.74 3.43 -0.02
N TRP A 55 -1.48 2.83 -0.94
CA TRP A 55 -2.82 2.31 -0.69
C TRP A 55 -2.83 1.05 0.16
N GLU A 56 -1.94 0.09 -0.09
CA GLU A 56 -1.77 -1.08 0.78
C GLU A 56 -1.41 -0.65 2.20
N ALA A 57 -0.54 0.34 2.36
CA ALA A 57 -0.18 0.88 3.67
C ALA A 57 -1.38 1.52 4.39
N LEU A 58 -2.28 2.20 3.66
CA LEU A 58 -3.51 2.74 4.23
C LEU A 58 -4.46 1.62 4.67
N TRP A 59 -4.60 0.55 3.88
CA TRP A 59 -5.39 -0.62 4.26
C TRP A 59 -4.84 -1.33 5.50
N ALA A 60 -3.53 -1.58 5.55
CA ALA A 60 -2.89 -2.19 6.70
C ALA A 60 -3.15 -1.40 7.99
N ARG A 61 -3.08 -0.06 7.92
CA ARG A 61 -3.42 0.80 9.05
C ARG A 61 -4.91 0.76 9.40
N PHE A 62 -5.79 0.73 8.40
CA PHE A 62 -7.23 0.62 8.61
C PHE A 62 -7.58 -0.68 9.37
N ASP A 63 -6.98 -1.80 8.96
CA ASP A 63 -7.19 -3.10 9.60
C ASP A 63 -6.58 -3.17 11.01
N GLU A 64 -5.41 -2.57 11.22
CA GLU A 64 -4.81 -2.45 12.54
C GLU A 64 -5.72 -1.69 13.51
N ILE A 65 -6.30 -0.57 13.08
CA ILE A 65 -7.25 0.20 13.89
C ILE A 65 -8.49 -0.61 14.20
N ASN A 66 -9.04 -1.33 13.22
CA ASN A 66 -10.20 -2.20 13.45
C ASN A 66 -9.92 -3.27 14.50
N ARG A 67 -8.75 -3.93 14.43
CA ARG A 67 -8.33 -4.91 15.43
C ARG A 67 -8.20 -4.30 16.83
N LYS A 68 -7.63 -3.09 16.94
CA LYS A 68 -7.53 -2.35 18.20
C LYS A 68 -8.90 -2.01 18.78
N ILE A 69 -9.83 -1.52 17.94
CA ILE A 69 -11.21 -1.23 18.36
C ILE A 69 -11.90 -2.50 18.87
N LEU A 70 -11.75 -3.63 18.16
CA LEU A 70 -12.33 -4.90 18.57
C LEU A 70 -11.78 -5.35 19.93
N GLY A 71 -10.46 -5.30 20.12
CA GLY A 71 -9.83 -5.65 21.38
C GLY A 71 -10.25 -4.75 22.55
N ILE A 72 -10.54 -3.47 22.29
CA ILE A 72 -11.13 -2.58 23.31
C ILE A 72 -12.55 -3.01 23.68
N TYR A 73 -13.36 -3.42 22.70
CA TYR A 73 -14.71 -3.91 22.99
C TYR A 73 -14.71 -5.20 23.80
N GLU A 74 -13.77 -6.10 23.54
CA GLU A 74 -13.56 -7.29 24.36
C GLU A 74 -13.21 -6.91 25.81
N GLN A 75 -12.26 -5.99 26.00
CA GLN A 75 -11.89 -5.49 27.33
C GLN A 75 -13.04 -4.80 28.07
N LEU A 76 -13.89 -4.06 27.34
CA LEU A 76 -15.09 -3.44 27.90
C LEU A 76 -16.10 -4.46 28.43
N HIS A 77 -16.21 -5.63 27.79
CA HIS A 77 -17.11 -6.71 28.23
C HIS A 77 -16.58 -7.44 29.46
N THR A 78 -15.26 -7.51 29.64
CA THR A 78 -14.63 -8.25 30.75
C THR A 78 -14.27 -7.37 31.95
N SER A 79 -14.21 -6.05 31.80
CA SER A 79 -13.86 -5.15 32.89
C SER A 79 -15.02 -4.98 33.88
N GLU A 80 -14.73 -5.00 35.18
CA GLU A 80 -15.69 -4.64 36.25
C GLU A 80 -15.47 -3.21 36.77
N ASN A 81 -14.38 -2.55 36.36
CA ASN A 81 -14.02 -1.21 36.82
C ASN A 81 -14.56 -0.13 35.86
N GLU A 82 -15.51 0.68 36.34
CA GLU A 82 -16.13 1.73 35.53
C GLU A 82 -15.16 2.86 35.11
N SER A 83 -14.18 3.23 35.93
CA SER A 83 -13.17 4.22 35.54
C SER A 83 -12.29 3.68 34.40
N HIS A 84 -11.95 2.40 34.44
CA HIS A 84 -11.22 1.75 33.36
C HIS A 84 -12.08 1.63 32.08
N LYS A 85 -13.37 1.31 32.21
CA LYS A 85 -14.29 1.30 31.07
C LYS A 85 -14.42 2.67 30.41
N GLU A 86 -14.43 3.75 31.19
CA GLU A 86 -14.54 5.09 30.61
C GLU A 86 -13.30 5.43 29.78
N SER A 87 -12.09 5.13 30.28
CA SER A 87 -10.86 5.29 29.50
C SER A 87 -10.85 4.44 28.23
N LEU A 88 -11.37 3.22 28.28
CA LEU A 88 -11.52 2.35 27.10
C LEU A 88 -12.51 2.93 26.08
N ARG A 89 -13.62 3.53 26.52
CA ARG A 89 -14.59 4.20 25.62
C ARG A 89 -13.95 5.39 24.90
N GLU A 90 -13.17 6.20 25.61
CA GLU A 90 -12.44 7.34 25.04
C GLU A 90 -11.44 6.88 23.97
N GLN A 91 -10.63 5.86 24.27
CA GLN A 91 -9.69 5.27 23.31
C GLN A 91 -10.40 4.70 22.07
N ALA A 92 -11.55 4.01 22.27
CA ALA A 92 -12.35 3.51 21.15
C ALA A 92 -12.88 4.65 20.27
N TRP A 93 -13.26 5.78 20.87
CA TRP A 93 -13.75 6.95 20.15
C TRP A 93 -12.64 7.59 19.30
N GLU A 94 -11.45 7.78 19.85
CA GLU A 94 -10.29 8.29 19.10
C GLU A 94 -9.93 7.39 17.91
N LEU A 95 -9.89 6.07 18.14
CA LEU A 95 -9.61 5.11 17.08
C LEU A 95 -10.70 5.10 16.00
N ARG A 96 -11.97 5.28 16.36
CA ARG A 96 -13.07 5.44 15.39
C ARG A 96 -12.85 6.68 14.52
N ASN A 97 -12.45 7.81 15.11
CA ASN A 97 -12.13 9.02 14.34
C ASN A 97 -10.96 8.79 13.38
N LEU A 98 -9.90 8.14 13.84
CA LEU A 98 -8.75 7.81 12.99
C LEU A 98 -9.15 6.87 11.84
N ARG A 99 -9.98 5.86 12.12
CA ARG A 99 -10.54 4.94 11.12
C ARG A 99 -11.31 5.69 10.04
N VAL A 100 -12.14 6.67 10.42
CA VAL A 100 -12.90 7.49 9.46
C VAL A 100 -11.96 8.29 8.56
N GLN A 101 -10.93 8.92 9.14
CA GLN A 101 -9.93 9.67 8.37
C GLN A 101 -9.17 8.79 7.36
N ILE A 102 -8.76 7.59 7.77
CA ILE A 102 -8.10 6.63 6.86
C ILE A 102 -9.08 6.15 5.78
N GLY A 103 -10.34 5.88 6.13
CA GLY A 103 -11.38 5.51 5.18
C GLY A 103 -11.65 6.59 4.12
N MET A 104 -11.56 7.88 4.48
CA MET A 104 -11.63 8.98 3.53
C MET A 104 -10.44 8.96 2.56
N LYS A 105 -9.20 8.85 3.09
CA LYS A 105 -7.98 8.75 2.26
C LYS A 105 -7.98 7.54 1.32
N LEU A 106 -8.53 6.42 1.76
CA LEU A 106 -8.70 5.22 0.94
C LEU A 106 -9.65 5.47 -0.24
N ARG A 107 -10.80 6.13 0.00
CA ARG A 107 -11.75 6.50 -1.08
C ARG A 107 -11.12 7.45 -2.10
N GLU A 108 -10.37 8.45 -1.63
CA GLU A 108 -9.65 9.38 -2.50
C GLU A 108 -8.59 8.66 -3.35
N SER A 109 -7.86 7.72 -2.73
CA SER A 109 -6.82 6.93 -3.40
C SER A 109 -7.40 5.92 -4.40
N GLN A 110 -8.60 5.37 -4.14
CA GLN A 110 -9.27 4.38 -4.99
C GLN A 110 -9.59 4.94 -6.39
N SER A 111 -9.93 6.23 -6.49
CA SER A 111 -10.13 6.92 -7.77
C SER A 111 -8.83 6.99 -8.59
N GLY A 112 -7.68 7.09 -7.93
CA GLY A 112 -6.36 7.06 -8.59
C GLY A 112 -5.92 5.65 -9.00
N ILE A 113 -6.35 4.61 -8.27
CA ILE A 113 -5.95 3.21 -8.49
C ILE A 113 -6.84 2.51 -9.51
N SER A 114 -8.12 2.88 -9.61
CA SER A 114 -9.01 2.32 -10.63
C SER A 114 -8.51 2.64 -12.06
N ASN A 115 -7.86 3.79 -12.25
CA ASN A 115 -7.17 4.15 -13.49
C ASN A 115 -5.86 3.37 -13.73
N VAL A 116 -5.26 2.85 -12.66
CA VAL A 116 -4.02 2.05 -12.69
C VAL A 116 -4.30 0.59 -13.07
N LEU A 117 -5.41 0.02 -12.59
CA LEU A 117 -5.80 -1.38 -12.85
C LEU A 117 -6.45 -1.58 -14.23
N GLN A 118 -6.99 -0.54 -14.87
CA GLN A 118 -7.59 -0.62 -16.21
C GLN A 118 -6.58 -0.48 -17.38
N ARG A 119 -5.33 -0.09 -17.09
CA ARG A 119 -4.25 0.09 -18.09
C ARG A 119 -3.09 -0.91 -17.87
N GLY A 120 -3.40 -2.10 -17.38
CA GLY A 120 -2.45 -3.20 -17.20
C GLY A 120 -2.59 -4.21 -18.32
#